data_AF-A0A9E3MRL3-F1
#
_entry.id   AF-A0A9E3MRL3-F1
#
_cell.length_a   1.000
_cell.length_b   1.000
_cell.length_c   1.000
_cell.angle_alpha   90.00
_cell.angle_beta   90.00
_cell.angle_gamma   90.00
#
_symmetry.space_group_name_H-M   'P 1'
#
loop_
_entity.id
_entity.type
_entity.pdbx_description
1 polymer ?
#
loop_
_entity_poly.entity_id
_entity_poly.type
_entity_poly.pdbx_seq_one_letter_code
_entity_poly.pdbx_strand_id
1 'polypeptide(L)'
;LLTASPRTYYVVQYWESKEKLYAYAHSPEMFHHRAWAIINRKEKAGKARQHVGLWHETYVVPEGSYESIYADMPAFGLAAAHGQVPVERRGRSAEERFAHKSRSVTP
;
A
#
# COMPACT_ATOMS: atom_id res chain seq x y z
N LEU A 1 10.28 -5.61 -1.05
CA LEU A 1 10.46 -5.03 0.30
C LEU A 1 11.03 -3.64 0.13
N LEU A 2 10.43 -2.64 0.75
CA LEU A 2 10.98 -1.28 0.78
C LEU A 2 11.77 -1.13 2.09
N THR A 3 12.93 -0.49 2.03
CA THR A 3 13.81 -0.30 3.19
C THR A 3 14.13 1.18 3.34
N ALA A 4 13.69 1.79 4.43
CA ALA A 4 14.08 3.17 4.78
C ALA A 4 15.43 3.20 5.54
N SER A 5 15.88 2.05 6.05
CA SER A 5 17.08 1.84 6.87
C SER A 5 17.38 0.34 6.93
N PRO A 6 18.62 -0.12 7.19
CA PRO A 6 18.91 -1.54 7.44
C PRO A 6 18.15 -2.11 8.64
N ARG A 7 17.55 -1.25 9.48
CA ARG A 7 16.73 -1.62 10.64
C ARG A 7 15.23 -1.45 10.41
N THR A 8 14.80 -0.96 9.25
CA THR A 8 13.40 -0.63 8.96
C THR A 8 12.94 -1.34 7.71
N TYR A 9 12.10 -2.35 7.91
CA TYR A 9 11.45 -3.10 6.83
C TYR A 9 9.96 -2.82 6.87
N TYR A 10 9.39 -2.50 5.72
CA TYR A 10 7.95 -2.34 5.60
C TYR A 10 7.44 -2.94 4.29
N VAL A 11 6.14 -3.24 4.31
CA VAL A 11 5.38 -3.74 3.18
C VAL A 11 4.32 -2.70 2.85
N VAL A 12 4.24 -2.32 1.58
CA VAL A 12 3.16 -1.46 1.07
C VAL A 12 2.14 -2.38 0.40
N GLN A 13 0.88 -2.20 0.76
CA GLN A 13 -0.24 -2.95 0.18
C GLN A 13 -1.21 -1.96 -0.46
N TYR A 14 -1.70 -2.29 -1.65
CA TYR A 14 -2.70 -1.52 -2.36
C TYR A 14 -4.02 -2.26 -2.30
N TRP A 15 -5.07 -1.56 -1.90
CA TRP A 15 -6.40 -2.13 -1.71
C TRP A 15 -7.41 -1.36 -2.54
N GLU A 16 -8.23 -2.09 -3.29
CA GLU A 16 -9.32 -1.51 -4.08
C GLU A 16 -10.40 -0.87 -3.19
N SER A 17 -10.59 -1.39 -1.95
CA SER A 17 -11.47 -0.77 -0.97
C SER A 17 -11.06 -1.11 0.47
N LYS A 18 -11.51 -0.29 1.42
CA LYS A 18 -11.31 -0.54 2.86
C LYS A 18 -12.03 -1.81 3.33
N GLU A 19 -13.16 -2.15 2.72
CA GLU A 19 -13.92 -3.36 3.02
C GLU A 19 -13.14 -4.62 2.66
N LYS A 20 -12.46 -4.64 1.51
CA LYS A 20 -11.58 -5.76 1.11
C LYS A 20 -10.37 -5.88 2.06
N LEU A 21 -9.79 -4.75 2.46
CA LEU A 21 -8.75 -4.73 3.50
C LEU A 21 -9.27 -5.35 4.82
N TYR A 22 -10.45 -4.95 5.28
CA TYR A 22 -11.03 -5.47 6.53
C TYR A 22 -11.37 -6.96 6.43
N ALA A 23 -11.91 -7.40 5.30
CA ALA A 23 -12.20 -8.82 5.06
C ALA A 23 -10.92 -9.66 5.14
N TYR A 24 -9.82 -9.17 4.55
CA TYR A 24 -8.53 -9.83 4.65
C TYR A 24 -7.95 -9.82 6.08
N ALA A 25 -8.02 -8.68 6.77
CA ALA A 25 -7.45 -8.53 8.11
C ALA A 25 -8.18 -9.37 9.18
N HIS A 26 -9.50 -9.50 9.07
CA HIS A 26 -10.31 -10.27 10.04
C HIS A 26 -10.46 -11.75 9.70
N SER A 27 -10.10 -12.17 8.48
CA SER A 27 -10.27 -13.57 8.08
C SER A 27 -9.26 -14.48 8.78
N PRO A 28 -9.71 -15.55 9.46
CA PRO A 28 -8.81 -16.50 10.13
C PRO A 28 -7.96 -17.31 9.14
N GLU A 29 -8.43 -17.44 7.90
CA GLU A 29 -7.79 -18.22 6.83
C GLU A 29 -6.71 -17.42 6.09
N MET A 30 -6.69 -16.10 6.26
CA MET A 30 -5.79 -15.23 5.53
C MET A 30 -4.43 -15.08 6.22
N PHE A 31 -3.41 -14.78 5.42
CA PHE A 31 -2.03 -14.69 5.88
C PHE A 31 -1.84 -13.70 7.05
N HIS A 32 -2.60 -12.60 7.06
CA HIS A 32 -2.52 -11.61 8.15
C HIS A 32 -2.79 -12.23 9.52
N HIS A 33 -3.84 -13.05 9.66
CA HIS A 33 -4.20 -13.68 10.92
C HIS A 33 -3.08 -14.61 11.42
N ARG A 34 -2.51 -15.43 10.53
CA ARG A 34 -1.37 -16.30 10.86
C ARG A 34 -0.14 -15.50 11.30
N ALA A 35 0.19 -14.42 10.60
CA ALA A 35 1.32 -13.56 10.93
C ALA A 35 1.13 -12.88 12.29
N TRP A 36 -0.08 -12.37 12.56
CA TRP A 36 -0.41 -11.72 13.82
C TRP A 36 -0.34 -12.69 15.01
N ALA A 37 -0.80 -13.93 14.83
CA ALA A 37 -0.68 -14.97 15.86
C ALA A 37 0.79 -15.29 16.21
N ILE A 38 1.71 -15.28 15.23
CA ILE A 38 3.14 -15.48 15.46
C ILE A 38 3.73 -14.31 16.26
N ILE A 39 3.38 -13.08 15.89
CA ILE A 39 3.82 -11.86 16.57
C ILE A 39 3.37 -11.88 18.04
N ASN A 40 2.08 -12.11 18.28
CA ASN A 40 1.52 -12.14 19.64
C ASN A 40 2.16 -13.21 20.52
N ARG A 41 2.49 -14.38 19.96
CA ARG A 41 3.24 -15.42 20.70
C ARG A 41 4.65 -14.98 21.07
N LYS A 42 5.36 -14.27 20.19
CA LYS A 42 6.72 -13.76 20.47
C LYS A 42 6.69 -12.65 21.52
N GLU A 43 5.70 -11.77 21.45
CA GLU A 43 5.45 -10.72 22.43
C GLU A 43 5.21 -11.33 23.81
N LYS A 44 4.25 -12.26 23.93
CA LYS A 44 3.93 -12.96 25.19
C LYS A 44 5.12 -13.70 25.79
N ALA A 45 6.02 -14.21 24.96
CA ALA A 45 7.24 -14.88 25.41
C ALA A 45 8.38 -13.91 25.81
N GLY A 46 8.14 -12.59 25.80
CA GLY A 46 9.14 -11.57 26.14
C GLY A 46 10.23 -11.37 25.09
N LYS A 47 10.07 -11.91 23.87
CA LYS A 47 11.12 -11.92 22.83
C LYS A 47 11.10 -10.72 21.89
N ALA A 48 10.09 -9.85 21.98
CA ALA A 48 9.91 -8.71 21.08
C ALA A 48 10.09 -7.36 21.78
N ARG A 49 9.72 -7.27 23.06
CA ARG A 49 9.67 -6.01 23.81
C ARG A 49 11.05 -5.36 23.85
N GLN A 50 11.12 -4.06 23.58
CA GLN A 50 12.36 -3.26 23.53
C GLN A 50 13.37 -3.64 22.43
N HIS A 51 13.08 -4.65 21.60
CA HIS A 51 13.94 -5.09 20.51
C HIS A 51 13.35 -4.81 19.12
N VAL A 52 12.03 -4.93 18.97
CA VAL A 52 11.33 -4.76 17.69
C VAL A 52 10.11 -3.86 17.87
N GLY A 53 10.03 -2.80 17.08
CA GLY A 53 8.84 -1.95 16.97
C GLY A 53 7.94 -2.41 15.81
N LEU A 54 6.62 -2.28 16.00
CA LEU A 54 5.61 -2.54 14.98
C LEU A 54 4.79 -1.26 14.79
N TRP A 55 4.57 -0.86 13.54
CA TRP A 55 3.68 0.24 13.19
C TRP A 55 2.91 -0.12 11.92
N HIS A 56 1.78 0.53 11.71
CA HIS A 56 1.06 0.50 10.44
C HIS A 56 0.38 1.85 10.21
N GLU A 57 0.34 2.28 8.96
CA GLU A 57 -0.35 3.48 8.52
C GLU A 57 -1.27 3.08 7.37
N THR A 58 -2.53 3.52 7.44
CA THR A 58 -3.54 3.22 6.42
C THR A 58 -4.18 4.53 5.98
N TYR A 59 -4.15 4.80 4.67
CA TYR A 59 -4.73 5.99 4.08
C TYR A 59 -5.83 5.60 3.10
N VAL A 60 -7.00 6.22 3.24
CA VAL A 60 -8.02 6.23 2.19
C VAL A 60 -7.73 7.43 1.31
N VAL A 61 -7.31 7.18 0.08
CA VAL A 61 -6.89 8.22 -0.86
C VAL A 61 -7.96 8.43 -1.91
N PRO A 62 -8.65 9.59 -1.94
CA PRO A 62 -9.63 9.88 -2.97
C PRO A 62 -8.98 9.95 -4.35
N GLU A 63 -9.78 9.70 -5.37
CA GLU A 63 -9.35 9.94 -6.75
C GLU A 63 -8.92 11.40 -6.95
N GLY A 64 -7.84 11.60 -7.72
CA GLY A 64 -7.24 12.91 -7.94
C GLY A 64 -6.45 13.45 -6.74
N SER A 65 -6.33 12.69 -5.65
CA SER A 65 -5.54 13.07 -4.46
C SER A 65 -4.17 12.38 -4.40
N TYR A 66 -3.74 11.76 -5.50
CA TYR A 66 -2.42 11.14 -5.64
C TYR A 66 -1.88 11.27 -7.06
N GLU A 67 -0.56 11.31 -7.19
CA GLU A 67 0.16 11.23 -8.46
C GLU A 67 1.43 10.40 -8.26
N SER A 68 1.92 9.77 -9.34
CA SER A 68 3.14 8.97 -9.29
C SER A 68 3.80 8.93 -10.67
N ILE A 69 5.12 9.05 -10.69
CA ILE A 69 5.96 8.92 -11.88
C ILE A 69 6.98 7.81 -11.63
N TYR A 70 7.21 6.99 -12.65
CA TYR A 70 8.21 5.94 -12.67
C TYR A 70 9.10 6.19 -13.90
N ALA A 71 10.41 6.25 -13.71
CA ALA A 71 11.38 6.53 -14.77
C ALA A 71 12.44 5.43 -14.78
N ASP A 72 12.68 4.85 -15.95
CA ASP A 72 13.70 3.81 -16.19
C ASP A 72 13.69 2.65 -15.18
N MET A 73 12.48 2.18 -14.84
CA MET A 73 12.30 1.05 -13.93
C MET A 73 11.08 0.22 -14.31
N PRO A 74 11.04 -1.07 -13.95
CA PRO A 74 9.84 -1.88 -14.07
C PRO A 74 8.66 -1.27 -13.30
N ALA A 75 7.44 -1.65 -13.68
CA ALA A 75 6.24 -1.26 -12.94
C ALA A 75 6.37 -1.66 -11.46
N PHE A 76 6.20 -0.68 -10.58
CA PHE A 76 6.34 -0.85 -9.14
C PHE A 76 5.24 -0.06 -8.42
N GLY A 77 4.97 -0.39 -7.16
CA GLY A 77 4.01 0.36 -6.36
C GLY A 77 2.62 0.42 -7.01
N LEU A 78 2.07 1.63 -7.14
CA LEU A 78 0.76 1.87 -7.77
C LEU A 78 0.73 1.44 -9.24
N ALA A 79 1.83 1.58 -9.98
CA ALA A 79 1.89 1.15 -11.38
C ALA A 79 1.75 -0.37 -11.52
N ALA A 80 2.28 -1.14 -10.58
CA ALA A 80 2.11 -2.58 -10.55
C ALA A 80 0.68 -2.98 -10.13
N ALA A 81 0.03 -2.19 -9.26
CA ALA A 81 -1.31 -2.47 -8.76
C ALA A 81 -2.44 -2.09 -9.74
N HIS A 82 -2.30 -0.95 -10.44
CA HIS A 82 -3.37 -0.37 -11.28
C HIS A 82 -2.95 -0.13 -12.75
N GLY A 83 -1.71 -0.45 -13.12
CA GLY A 83 -1.15 -0.17 -14.43
C GLY A 83 -0.54 1.23 -14.54
N GLN A 84 0.06 1.50 -15.70
CA GLN A 84 0.74 2.77 -16.00
C GLN A 84 0.47 3.21 -17.44
N VAL A 85 0.63 4.52 -17.70
CA VAL A 85 0.50 5.14 -19.02
C VAL A 85 1.67 6.09 -19.27
N PRO A 86 2.00 6.42 -20.54
CA PRO A 86 2.92 7.51 -20.85
C PRO A 86 2.52 8.81 -20.14
N VAL A 87 3.48 9.55 -19.59
CA VAL A 87 3.23 10.71 -18.73
C VAL A 87 2.43 11.80 -19.46
N GLU A 88 2.66 11.97 -20.76
CA GLU A 88 2.00 12.95 -21.63
C GLU A 88 0.49 12.71 -21.73
N ARG A 89 0.03 11.47 -21.49
CA ARG A 89 -1.41 11.13 -21.48
C ARG A 89 -2.10 11.52 -20.18
N ARG A 90 -1.34 11.72 -19.11
CA ARG A 90 -1.87 12.07 -17.78
C ARG A 90 -1.74 13.56 -17.47
N GLY A 91 -0.71 14.22 -18.01
CA GLY A 91 -0.43 15.64 -17.81
C GLY A 91 1.07 15.92 -17.70
N ARG A 92 1.49 17.08 -18.20
CA ARG A 92 2.87 17.58 -18.15
C ARG A 92 3.21 18.21 -16.80
N SER A 93 2.21 18.66 -16.02
CA SER A 93 2.40 19.18 -14.67
C SER A 93 1.83 18.25 -13.59
N ALA A 94 2.30 18.39 -12.34
CA ALA A 94 1.72 17.67 -11.21
C ALA A 94 0.26 18.07 -10.99
N GLU A 95 -0.06 19.36 -11.14
CA GLU A 95 -1.43 19.88 -11.06
C GLU A 95 -2.38 19.18 -12.05
N GLU A 96 -1.97 19.03 -13.31
CA GLU A 96 -2.75 18.31 -14.32
C GLU A 96 -2.98 16.84 -13.94
N ARG A 97 -1.97 16.18 -13.35
CA ARG A 97 -2.08 14.78 -12.93
C ARG A 97 -2.99 14.59 -11.72
N PHE A 98 -2.94 15.51 -10.75
CA PHE A 98 -3.87 15.53 -9.62
C PHE A 98 -5.30 15.87 -10.06
N ALA A 99 -5.48 16.75 -11.06
CA ALA A 99 -6.80 17.09 -11.58
C ALA A 99 -7.48 15.92 -12.33
N HIS A 100 -6.74 14.87 -12.69
CA HIS A 100 -7.29 13.74 -13.42
C HIS A 100 -8.29 12.93 -12.57
N LYS A 101 -9.50 12.77 -13.09
CA LYS A 101 -10.51 11.82 -12.61
C LYS A 101 -10.83 10.81 -13.71
N SER A 102 -10.94 9.54 -13.35
CA SER A 102 -11.45 8.50 -14.21
C SER A 102 -12.83 8.93 -14.71
N ARG A 103 -13.08 8.75 -16.01
CA ARG A 103 -14.41 8.98 -16.55
C ARG A 103 -15.34 8.01 -15.83
N SER A 104 -16.41 8.53 -15.22
CA SER A 104 -17.52 7.69 -14.77
C SER A 104 -18.02 6.90 -15.96
N VAL A 105 -17.78 5.59 -15.95
CA VAL A 105 -18.52 4.68 -16.83
C VAL A 105 -19.91 4.62 -16.22
N THR A 106 -20.83 5.42 -16.76
CA THR A 106 -22.25 5.23 -16.47
C THR A 106 -22.63 3.84 -17.00
N PRO A 107 -23.20 2.96 -16.18
CA PRO A 107 -23.64 1.64 -16.62
C PRO A 107 -24.69 1.71 -17.73
#